data_AF-A0A9W8FMX7-F1
#
_entry.id   AF-A0A9W8FMX7-F1
#
_cell.length_a   1.000
_cell.length_b   1.000
_cell.length_c   1.000
_cell.angle_alpha   90.00
_cell.angle_beta   90.00
_cell.angle_gamma   90.00
#
_symmetry.space_group_name_H-M   'P 1'
#
loop_
_entity.id
_entity.type
_entity.pdbx_description
1 polymer ?
#
loop_
_entity_poly.entity_id
_entity_poly.type
_entity_poly.pdbx_seq_one_letter_code
_entity_poly.pdbx_strand_id
1 'polypeptide(L)'
;MPHSFGYRARTRHMFARNFREHGVIPLSTYMKAYKVGDIVDVKANGAVQKGMPHKFYHGKTGVVYNVTKSAVGVIIHKRVGNRYMEKRINIRVEHVRHSKCRDDFLRRVKENAALAKAAQESGKRVNLKRLPAQPREARFVSTKNNEPTTISAIPYDSNSALSDDRRASIEQRDTAPKRVPAAVERHVEPWLHFVAGGLAGMTGAVITSPLDVLRTRQQLYGATFGRTSGAESIHTRSSFVLRTLRPLVATGSYLKELCMKEGFRGWFAGLGPALVGIIPSRSIQFFTYGNGKRVLAQWNGGKETALVQLSAAAFAAMVTTTATSPIWMVKTRMQLQPGKYTGGIAYLFSIVKKEGLFGLYKGTSAAYLGASESAIQWMIYEQLKRALRSYSDTPGSQRNNPARAKTTVEWFEYFGAAASAKLLASVITYPHEVLRTRLRQPPDDRGVVKYRGLTNSAKIIYAEEGLRGFYGGLTPHLLRTVPNAAIMFLSYELVLYYFGTTKA
;
A
#
# COMPACT_ATOMS: atom_id res chain seq x y z
N MET A 1 -29.81 -30.83 43.86
CA MET A 1 -28.48 -30.94 43.21
C MET A 1 -27.42 -30.49 44.20
N PRO A 2 -26.46 -31.35 44.61
CA PRO A 2 -25.38 -30.92 45.49
C PRO A 2 -24.57 -29.82 44.80
N HIS A 3 -24.44 -28.65 45.43
CA HIS A 3 -23.62 -27.58 44.91
C HIS A 3 -22.16 -28.05 44.88
N SER A 4 -21.60 -28.24 43.70
CA SER A 4 -20.17 -28.52 43.57
C SER A 4 -19.38 -27.27 44.02
N PHE A 5 -18.80 -27.32 45.23
CA PHE A 5 -17.95 -26.26 45.79
C PHE A 5 -16.53 -26.27 45.19
N GLY A 6 -16.41 -26.53 43.89
CA GLY A 6 -15.13 -26.51 43.18
C GLY A 6 -14.61 -25.09 42.94
N TYR A 7 -13.35 -24.98 42.53
CA TYR A 7 -12.68 -23.71 42.18
C TYR A 7 -13.43 -22.86 41.12
N ARG A 8 -14.33 -23.49 40.35
CA ARG A 8 -15.15 -22.87 39.29
C ARG A 8 -16.64 -22.83 39.62
N ALA A 9 -16.99 -23.01 40.89
CA ALA A 9 -18.37 -22.85 41.35
C ALA A 9 -18.85 -21.43 41.05
N ARG A 10 -20.07 -21.31 40.48
CA ARG A 10 -20.75 -20.05 40.14
C ARG A 10 -20.08 -19.20 39.05
N THR A 11 -19.27 -19.78 38.16
CA THR A 11 -18.59 -19.02 37.08
C THR A 11 -19.26 -19.10 35.71
N ARG A 12 -20.37 -19.85 35.56
CA ARG A 12 -21.04 -20.09 34.26
C ARG A 12 -21.40 -18.79 33.53
N HIS A 13 -22.08 -17.86 34.20
CA HIS A 13 -22.44 -16.56 33.62
C HIS A 13 -21.29 -15.54 33.68
N MET A 14 -20.42 -15.66 34.68
CA MET A 14 -19.32 -14.71 34.90
C MET A 14 -18.25 -14.76 33.80
N PHE A 15 -17.98 -15.94 33.24
CA PHE A 15 -17.00 -16.12 32.15
C PHE A 15 -17.66 -16.33 30.79
N ALA A 16 -18.98 -16.08 30.70
CA ALA A 16 -19.70 -16.13 29.44
C ALA A 16 -19.14 -15.05 28.48
N ARG A 17 -19.06 -15.40 27.19
CA ARG A 17 -18.66 -14.45 26.15
C ARG A 17 -19.82 -13.50 25.85
N ASN A 18 -19.50 -12.31 25.37
CA ASN A 18 -20.51 -11.34 24.98
C ASN A 18 -21.33 -11.87 23.78
N PHE A 19 -22.51 -11.28 23.57
CA PHE A 19 -23.37 -11.59 22.42
C PHE A 19 -22.60 -11.47 21.09
N ARG A 20 -22.73 -12.48 20.22
CA ARG A 20 -22.05 -12.61 18.91
C ARG A 20 -20.53 -12.71 18.95
N GLU A 21 -19.91 -12.84 20.12
CA GLU A 21 -18.47 -13.12 20.23
C GLU A 21 -18.25 -14.64 20.36
N HIS A 22 -18.34 -15.39 19.27
CA HIS A 22 -17.99 -16.83 19.21
C HIS A 22 -16.67 -17.05 18.42
N GLY A 23 -16.08 -18.24 18.49
CA GLY A 23 -14.92 -18.62 17.66
C GLY A 23 -13.53 -18.24 18.22
N VAL A 24 -12.52 -18.26 17.35
CA VAL A 24 -11.10 -18.10 17.70
C VAL A 24 -10.80 -16.69 18.22
N ILE A 25 -9.86 -16.57 19.16
CA ILE A 25 -9.42 -15.28 19.70
C ILE A 25 -8.68 -14.49 18.61
N PRO A 26 -9.00 -13.21 18.40
CA PRO A 26 -8.34 -12.40 17.38
C PRO A 26 -6.85 -12.24 17.68
N LEU A 27 -6.03 -12.30 16.63
CA LEU A 27 -4.57 -12.24 16.71
C LEU A 27 -4.07 -10.95 17.37
N SER A 28 -4.86 -9.87 17.28
CA SER A 28 -4.61 -8.58 17.96
C SER A 28 -4.51 -8.71 19.48
N THR A 29 -5.08 -9.74 20.10
CA THR A 29 -4.94 -9.98 21.55
C THR A 29 -3.52 -10.38 21.91
N TYR A 30 -2.87 -11.20 21.07
CA TYR A 30 -1.50 -11.68 21.30
C TYR A 30 -0.44 -10.64 20.93
N MET A 31 -0.75 -9.73 20.00
CA MET A 31 0.15 -8.66 19.57
C MET A 31 0.18 -7.45 20.51
N LYS A 32 -0.65 -7.41 21.56
CA LYS A 32 -0.63 -6.32 22.54
C LYS A 32 0.65 -6.39 23.37
N ALA A 33 1.48 -5.36 23.25
CA ALA A 33 2.64 -5.17 24.10
C ALA A 33 2.18 -4.68 25.49
N TYR A 34 2.70 -5.32 26.54
CA TYR A 34 2.51 -4.90 27.93
C TYR A 34 3.87 -4.55 28.52
N LYS A 35 3.92 -3.51 29.36
CA LYS A 35 5.11 -3.05 30.07
C LYS A 35 4.88 -3.14 31.58
N VAL A 36 5.98 -3.24 32.33
CA VAL A 36 5.94 -3.14 33.79
C VAL A 36 5.45 -1.73 34.16
N GLY A 37 4.47 -1.67 35.07
CA GLY A 37 3.81 -0.43 35.47
C GLY A 37 2.50 -0.12 34.74
N ASP A 38 2.13 -0.89 33.70
CA ASP A 38 0.85 -0.70 33.02
C ASP A 38 -0.34 -1.07 33.91
N ILE A 39 -1.45 -0.33 33.75
CA ILE A 39 -2.70 -0.62 34.44
C ILE A 39 -3.56 -1.50 33.55
N VAL A 40 -3.93 -2.67 34.07
CA VAL A 40 -4.64 -3.71 33.31
C VAL A 40 -5.89 -4.18 34.01
N ASP A 41 -6.92 -4.49 33.23
CA ASP A 41 -8.14 -5.13 33.69
C ASP A 41 -8.03 -6.65 33.46
N VAL A 42 -8.32 -7.41 34.51
CA VAL A 42 -8.37 -8.86 34.45
C VAL A 42 -9.76 -9.30 34.02
N LYS A 43 -9.90 -9.71 32.75
CA LYS A 43 -11.16 -10.22 32.19
C LYS A 43 -10.95 -11.61 31.63
N ALA A 44 -11.32 -12.62 32.43
CA ALA A 44 -11.23 -14.02 32.03
C ALA A 44 -12.06 -14.29 30.76
N ASN A 45 -11.49 -15.06 29.84
CA ASN A 45 -12.10 -15.46 28.58
C ASN A 45 -12.38 -16.96 28.64
N GLY A 46 -13.65 -17.36 28.65
CA GLY A 46 -14.04 -18.76 28.78
C GLY A 46 -13.53 -19.70 27.67
N ALA A 47 -13.09 -19.16 26.53
CA ALA A 47 -12.53 -19.95 25.42
C ALA A 47 -11.12 -20.51 25.73
N VAL A 48 -10.38 -19.92 26.66
CA VAL A 48 -9.02 -20.35 27.04
C VAL A 48 -9.01 -20.75 28.50
N GLN A 49 -8.65 -22.00 28.77
CA GLN A 49 -8.65 -22.55 30.13
C GLN A 49 -7.32 -22.36 30.86
N LYS A 50 -6.21 -22.29 30.11
CA LYS A 50 -4.86 -22.16 30.66
C LYS A 50 -4.65 -20.76 31.20
N GLY A 51 -4.01 -20.63 32.36
CA GLY A 51 -3.70 -19.32 32.97
C GLY A 51 -4.92 -18.49 33.35
N MET A 52 -6.10 -19.11 33.46
CA MET A 52 -7.34 -18.46 33.85
C MET A 52 -7.27 -18.00 35.32
N PRO A 53 -7.57 -16.73 35.62
CA PRO A 53 -7.55 -16.22 36.99
C PRO A 53 -8.72 -16.78 37.80
N HIS A 54 -8.54 -16.84 39.13
CA HIS A 54 -9.65 -17.16 40.03
C HIS A 54 -10.77 -16.12 39.92
N LYS A 55 -12.03 -16.54 40.06
CA LYS A 55 -13.24 -15.69 39.91
C LYS A 55 -13.21 -14.37 40.69
N PHE A 56 -12.53 -14.36 41.83
CA PHE A 56 -12.34 -13.15 42.65
C PHE A 56 -11.63 -12.01 41.89
N TYR A 57 -10.67 -12.34 41.04
CA TYR A 57 -9.88 -11.36 40.30
C TYR A 57 -10.54 -10.94 38.98
N HIS A 58 -11.62 -11.60 38.57
CA HIS A 58 -12.35 -11.21 37.36
C HIS A 58 -12.99 -9.83 37.54
N GLY A 59 -12.80 -8.95 36.56
CA GLY A 59 -13.27 -7.57 36.59
C GLY A 59 -12.47 -6.65 37.53
N LYS A 60 -11.36 -7.13 38.09
CA LYS A 60 -10.47 -6.29 38.92
C LYS A 60 -9.38 -5.67 38.06
N THR A 61 -9.04 -4.44 38.39
CA THR A 61 -7.91 -3.71 37.81
C THR A 61 -6.68 -3.90 38.69
N GLY A 62 -5.52 -4.06 38.06
CA GLY A 62 -4.24 -4.22 38.74
C GLY A 62 -3.09 -3.59 37.97
N VAL A 63 -1.90 -3.65 38.57
CA VAL A 63 -0.67 -3.10 37.99
C VAL A 63 0.25 -4.23 37.56
N VAL A 64 0.78 -4.14 36.34
CA VAL A 64 1.72 -5.13 35.82
C VAL A 64 3.06 -5.01 36.55
N TYR A 65 3.53 -6.10 37.16
CA TYR A 65 4.84 -6.14 37.83
C TYR A 65 5.89 -6.93 37.04
N ASN A 66 5.45 -7.87 36.19
CA ASN A 66 6.32 -8.71 35.39
C ASN A 66 5.66 -9.05 34.05
N VAL A 67 6.45 -9.17 32.98
CA VAL A 67 5.99 -9.53 31.64
C VAL A 67 6.84 -10.69 31.12
N THR A 68 6.18 -11.78 30.71
CA THR A 68 6.82 -12.96 30.12
C THR A 68 6.35 -13.15 28.68
N LYS A 69 6.94 -14.12 27.96
CA LYS A 69 6.60 -14.42 26.55
C LYS A 69 5.11 -14.71 26.32
N SER A 70 4.39 -15.27 27.31
CA SER A 70 2.99 -15.70 27.15
C SER A 70 2.04 -15.26 28.26
N ALA A 71 2.54 -14.57 29.29
CA ALA A 71 1.76 -14.18 30.46
C ALA A 71 2.25 -12.86 31.05
N VAL A 72 1.34 -12.21 31.77
CA VAL A 72 1.56 -10.95 32.47
C VAL A 72 1.33 -11.19 33.96
N GLY A 73 2.32 -10.82 34.76
CA GLY A 73 2.21 -10.78 36.22
C GLY A 73 1.52 -9.50 36.65
N VAL A 74 0.39 -9.62 37.35
CA VAL A 74 -0.42 -8.49 37.82
C VAL A 74 -0.49 -8.50 39.34
N ILE A 75 -0.29 -7.32 39.95
CA ILE A 75 -0.52 -7.07 41.37
C ILE A 75 -1.97 -6.59 41.56
N ILE A 76 -2.72 -7.27 42.42
CA ILE A 76 -4.08 -6.89 42.81
C ILE A 76 -4.22 -6.96 44.33
N HIS A 77 -4.84 -5.95 44.94
CA HIS A 77 -5.17 -5.99 46.35
C HIS A 77 -6.46 -6.78 46.60
N LYS A 78 -6.37 -7.80 47.45
CA LYS A 78 -7.51 -8.59 47.93
C LYS A 78 -7.75 -8.28 49.40
N ARG A 79 -8.99 -7.93 49.75
CA ARG A 79 -9.40 -7.84 51.15
C ARG A 79 -9.48 -9.24 51.76
N VAL A 80 -8.75 -9.47 52.84
CA VAL A 80 -8.77 -10.70 53.65
C VAL A 80 -9.02 -10.28 55.09
N GLY A 81 -10.23 -10.55 55.60
CA GLY A 81 -10.70 -9.97 56.86
C GLY A 81 -10.72 -8.44 56.82
N ASN A 82 -10.00 -7.81 57.76
CA ASN A 82 -9.92 -6.35 57.90
C ASN A 82 -8.70 -5.72 57.22
N ARG A 83 -7.87 -6.50 56.52
CA ARG A 83 -6.63 -5.99 55.87
C ARG A 83 -6.68 -6.20 54.36
N TYR A 84 -6.05 -5.29 53.62
CA TYR A 84 -5.80 -5.45 52.18
C TYR A 84 -4.45 -6.15 51.99
N MET A 85 -4.48 -7.35 51.40
CA MET A 85 -3.27 -8.09 51.07
C MET A 85 -2.94 -7.91 49.60
N GLU A 86 -1.68 -7.60 49.30
CA GLU A 86 -1.15 -7.67 47.95
C GLU A 86 -1.16 -9.13 47.47
N LYS A 87 -1.75 -9.38 46.30
CA LYS A 87 -1.73 -10.68 45.63
C LYS A 87 -1.10 -10.53 44.26
N ARG A 88 -0.04 -11.29 44.02
CA ARG A 88 0.64 -11.40 42.74
C ARG A 88 0.06 -12.59 41.98
N ILE A 89 -0.47 -12.33 40.80
CA ILE A 89 -1.08 -13.35 39.96
C ILE A 89 -0.44 -13.34 38.58
N ASN A 90 -0.18 -14.52 38.03
CA ASN A 90 0.35 -14.68 36.68
C ASN A 90 -0.79 -15.09 35.76
N ILE A 91 -1.13 -14.21 34.82
CA ILE A 91 -2.30 -14.37 33.96
C ILE A 91 -1.86 -14.40 32.52
N ARG A 92 -2.44 -15.31 31.73
CA ARG A 92 -2.22 -15.37 30.29
C ARG A 92 -2.78 -14.12 29.57
N VAL A 93 -2.12 -13.70 28.50
CA VAL A 93 -2.41 -12.45 27.76
C VAL A 93 -3.88 -12.38 27.28
N GLU A 94 -4.48 -13.53 27.00
CA GLU A 94 -5.87 -13.71 26.57
C GLU A 94 -6.91 -13.26 27.61
N HIS A 95 -6.51 -13.18 28.89
CA HIS A 95 -7.37 -12.79 30.00
C HIS A 95 -7.06 -11.39 30.56
N VAL A 96 -6.14 -10.68 29.92
CA VAL A 96 -5.69 -9.36 30.34
C VAL A 96 -6.04 -8.34 29.25
N ARG A 97 -6.49 -7.16 29.65
CA ARG A 97 -6.74 -6.04 28.74
C ARG A 97 -6.13 -4.77 29.36
N HIS A 98 -5.63 -3.87 28.53
CA HIS A 98 -5.26 -2.53 29.00
C HIS A 98 -6.50 -1.85 29.56
N SER A 99 -6.35 -1.28 30.77
CA SER A 99 -7.44 -0.56 31.42
C SER A 99 -7.57 0.84 30.83
N LYS A 100 -8.80 1.28 30.61
CA LYS A 100 -9.09 2.64 30.14
C LYS A 100 -9.19 3.66 31.28
N CYS A 101 -9.04 3.23 32.53
CA CYS A 101 -9.24 4.09 33.70
C CYS A 101 -8.32 5.31 33.75
N ARG A 102 -7.13 5.23 33.12
CA ARG A 102 -6.14 6.32 33.10
C ARG A 102 -6.13 7.12 31.79
N ASP A 103 -6.82 6.64 30.75
CA ASP A 103 -6.78 7.25 29.41
C ASP A 103 -7.34 8.68 29.42
N ASP A 104 -8.47 8.89 30.10
CA ASP A 104 -9.09 10.21 30.22
C ASP A 104 -8.18 11.20 30.96
N PHE A 105 -7.48 10.73 31.99
CA PHE A 105 -6.51 11.55 32.72
C PHE A 105 -5.33 11.94 31.82
N LEU A 106 -4.74 10.98 31.12
CA LEU A 106 -3.59 11.23 30.25
C LEU A 106 -3.94 12.13 29.07
N ARG A 107 -5.11 11.90 28.46
CA ARG A 107 -5.65 12.76 27.40
C ARG A 107 -5.77 14.20 27.89
N ARG A 108 -6.37 14.40 29.07
CA ARG A 108 -6.49 15.71 29.70
C ARG A 108 -5.14 16.38 29.98
N VAL A 109 -4.14 15.65 30.49
CA VAL A 109 -2.81 16.23 30.73
C VAL A 109 -2.22 16.78 29.42
N LYS A 110 -2.36 16.04 28.32
CA LYS A 110 -1.88 16.46 27.00
C LYS A 110 -2.67 17.67 26.47
N GLU A 111 -3.99 17.63 26.56
CA GLU A 111 -4.87 18.73 26.16
C GLU A 111 -4.57 20.01 26.95
N ASN A 112 -4.43 19.90 28.27
CA ASN A 112 -4.09 21.03 29.13
C ASN A 112 -2.71 21.61 28.80
N ALA A 113 -1.71 20.76 28.53
CA ALA A 113 -0.38 21.23 28.12
C ALA A 113 -0.41 21.96 26.77
N ALA A 114 -1.19 21.45 25.80
CA ALA A 114 -1.37 22.11 24.51
C ALA A 114 -2.10 23.45 24.64
N LEU A 115 -3.17 23.51 25.45
CA LEU A 115 -3.88 24.73 25.75
C LEU A 115 -3.01 25.77 26.48
N ALA A 116 -2.19 25.32 27.43
CA ALA A 116 -1.25 26.20 28.13
C ALA A 116 -0.20 26.79 27.18
N LYS A 117 0.31 25.98 26.24
CA LYS A 117 1.26 26.44 25.23
C LYS A 117 0.62 27.43 24.26
N ALA A 118 -0.58 27.15 23.75
CA ALA A 118 -1.32 28.06 22.89
C ALA A 118 -1.71 29.38 23.59
N ALA A 119 -2.01 29.30 24.89
CA ALA A 119 -2.27 30.46 25.74
C ALA A 119 -1.03 31.35 25.88
N GLN A 120 0.14 30.74 26.08
CA GLN A 120 1.43 31.43 26.15
C GLN A 120 1.79 32.12 24.83
N GLU A 121 1.57 31.45 23.69
CA GLU A 121 1.83 32.01 22.35
C GLU A 121 0.87 33.16 22.00
N SER A 122 -0.38 33.09 22.45
CA SER A 122 -1.42 34.10 22.17
C SER A 122 -1.52 35.22 23.22
N GLY A 123 -0.74 35.14 24.30
CA GLY A 123 -0.80 36.09 25.43
C GLY A 123 -2.10 36.06 26.25
N LYS A 124 -2.99 35.09 26.01
CA LYS A 124 -4.29 34.96 26.70
C LYS A 124 -4.17 34.04 27.91
N ARG A 125 -4.82 34.38 29.03
CA ARG A 125 -4.96 33.46 30.19
C ARG A 125 -6.03 32.41 29.92
N VAL A 126 -5.72 31.12 30.13
CA VAL A 126 -6.65 29.99 29.97
C VAL A 126 -6.91 29.31 31.31
N ASN A 127 -8.18 29.00 31.60
CA ASN A 127 -8.59 28.25 32.79
C ASN A 127 -8.58 26.73 32.49
N LEU A 128 -7.66 26.00 33.12
CA LEU A 128 -7.48 24.55 32.94
C LEU A 128 -8.24 23.69 33.97
N LYS A 129 -9.07 24.33 34.80
CA LYS A 129 -9.85 23.65 35.84
C LYS A 129 -10.94 22.79 35.19
N ARG A 130 -11.19 21.61 35.76
CA ARG A 130 -12.27 20.71 35.29
C ARG A 130 -13.61 21.37 35.60
N LEU A 131 -14.28 21.88 34.57
CA LEU A 131 -15.66 22.35 34.65
C LEU A 131 -16.59 21.28 34.07
N PRO A 132 -17.78 21.06 34.64
CA PRO A 132 -18.80 20.23 34.01
C PRO A 132 -19.18 20.82 32.65
N ALA A 133 -19.55 19.95 31.71
CA ALA A 133 -20.04 20.39 30.41
C ALA A 133 -21.29 21.26 30.63
N GLN A 134 -21.21 22.51 30.19
CA GLN A 134 -22.35 23.42 30.27
C GLN A 134 -23.43 22.97 29.27
N PRO A 135 -24.71 23.26 29.56
CA PRO A 135 -25.76 23.07 28.56
C PRO A 135 -25.41 23.83 27.27
N ARG A 136 -25.82 23.28 26.13
CA ARG A 136 -25.61 23.93 24.85
C ARG A 136 -26.29 25.30 24.89
N GLU A 137 -25.58 26.32 24.41
CA GLU A 137 -26.16 27.65 24.26
C GLU A 137 -27.41 27.60 23.38
N ALA A 138 -28.42 28.39 23.75
CA ALA A 138 -29.63 28.53 22.95
C ALA A 138 -29.22 29.05 21.56
N ARG A 139 -29.66 28.36 20.51
CA ARG A 139 -29.46 28.79 19.12
C ARG A 139 -30.79 28.78 18.40
N PHE A 140 -31.02 29.80 17.59
CA PHE A 140 -32.16 29.82 16.70
C PHE A 140 -31.97 28.76 15.61
N VAL A 141 -32.89 27.79 15.58
CA VAL A 141 -32.93 26.79 14.51
C VAL A 141 -33.78 27.38 13.39
N SER A 142 -33.15 27.75 12.29
CA SER A 142 -33.85 28.28 11.12
C SER A 142 -34.63 27.16 10.42
N THR A 143 -35.91 27.40 10.16
CA THR A 143 -36.82 26.50 9.43
C THR A 143 -36.63 26.56 7.91
N LYS A 144 -35.79 27.48 7.40
CA LYS A 144 -35.65 27.74 5.96
C LYS A 144 -35.07 26.54 5.18
N ASN A 145 -34.21 25.74 5.82
CA ASN A 145 -33.59 24.52 5.26
C ASN A 145 -33.76 23.28 6.17
N ASN A 146 -34.59 23.38 7.20
CA ASN A 146 -34.74 22.34 8.23
C ASN A 146 -36.20 22.29 8.68
N GLU A 147 -37.05 21.71 7.83
CA GLU A 147 -38.47 21.56 8.09
C GLU A 147 -38.69 20.75 9.37
N PRO A 148 -39.46 21.26 10.35
CA PRO A 148 -39.77 20.53 11.57
C PRO A 148 -40.53 19.25 11.24
N THR A 149 -39.92 18.09 11.51
CA THR A 149 -40.58 16.80 11.37
C THR A 149 -41.17 16.36 12.70
N THR A 150 -42.49 16.18 12.73
CA THR A 150 -43.18 15.58 13.89
C THR A 150 -42.87 14.09 13.93
N ILE A 151 -42.08 13.67 14.91
CA ILE A 151 -41.79 12.25 15.14
C ILE A 151 -42.92 11.68 16.00
N SER A 152 -43.88 10.99 15.39
CA SER A 152 -44.84 10.15 16.11
C SER A 152 -44.27 8.74 16.29
N ALA A 153 -44.70 8.04 17.34
CA ALA A 153 -44.41 6.63 17.49
C ALA A 153 -45.12 5.86 16.36
N ILE A 154 -44.36 5.21 15.50
CA ILE A 154 -44.91 4.35 14.43
C ILE A 154 -45.33 3.03 15.09
N PRO A 155 -46.61 2.61 14.98
CA PRO A 155 -47.04 1.28 15.40
C PRO A 155 -46.27 0.22 14.61
N TYR A 156 -45.75 -0.80 15.28
CA TYR A 156 -45.08 -1.91 14.59
C TYR A 156 -46.13 -2.69 13.79
N ASP A 157 -46.14 -2.52 12.48
CA ASP A 157 -47.05 -3.21 11.59
C ASP A 157 -46.25 -4.16 10.68
N SER A 158 -46.46 -5.47 10.85
CA SER A 158 -45.64 -6.50 10.21
C SER A 158 -46.08 -6.82 8.78
N ASN A 159 -47.23 -6.32 8.30
CA ASN A 159 -47.73 -6.54 6.95
C ASN A 159 -48.81 -5.50 6.59
N SER A 160 -48.45 -4.41 5.94
CA SER A 160 -49.41 -3.65 5.14
C SER A 160 -48.73 -3.14 3.87
N ALA A 161 -49.25 -3.62 2.74
CA ALA A 161 -48.85 -3.18 1.42
C ALA A 161 -49.02 -1.66 1.33
N LEU A 162 -47.94 -0.95 1.04
CA LEU A 162 -48.02 0.45 0.63
C LEU A 162 -48.99 0.52 -0.54
N SER A 163 -50.06 1.32 -0.42
CA SER A 163 -50.88 1.71 -1.56
C SER A 163 -49.96 2.26 -2.66
N ASP A 164 -50.17 1.81 -3.90
CA ASP A 164 -49.27 2.14 -5.01
C ASP A 164 -49.13 3.66 -5.24
N ASP A 165 -50.12 4.46 -4.83
CA ASP A 165 -50.04 5.93 -4.82
C ASP A 165 -49.01 6.50 -3.83
N ARG A 166 -48.77 5.83 -2.69
CA ARG A 166 -47.67 6.20 -1.77
C ARG A 166 -46.33 5.74 -2.30
N ARG A 167 -46.26 4.61 -3.02
CA ARG A 167 -45.01 4.20 -3.70
C ARG A 167 -44.64 5.18 -4.81
N ALA A 168 -45.58 5.62 -5.63
CA ALA A 168 -45.33 6.59 -6.69
C ALA A 168 -44.88 7.97 -6.15
N SER A 169 -45.47 8.43 -5.04
CA SER A 169 -45.09 9.70 -4.39
C SER A 169 -43.80 9.62 -3.56
N ILE A 170 -43.46 8.43 -3.03
CA ILE A 170 -42.16 8.16 -2.40
C ILE A 170 -41.07 8.01 -3.46
N GLU A 171 -41.33 7.33 -4.58
CA GLU A 171 -40.42 7.25 -5.74
C GLU A 171 -40.22 8.62 -6.39
N GLN A 172 -41.24 9.48 -6.50
CA GLN A 172 -41.06 10.86 -6.96
C GLN A 172 -40.29 11.75 -5.96
N ARG A 173 -40.42 11.52 -4.65
CA ARG A 173 -39.62 12.24 -3.63
C ARG A 173 -38.19 11.74 -3.54
N ASP A 174 -37.93 10.46 -3.79
CA ASP A 174 -36.59 9.88 -3.80
C ASP A 174 -35.85 10.04 -5.15
N THR A 175 -36.56 10.38 -6.23
CA THR A 175 -35.97 10.74 -7.54
C THR A 175 -35.65 12.22 -7.70
N ALA A 176 -36.17 13.09 -6.83
CA ALA A 176 -35.71 14.47 -6.77
C ALA A 176 -34.23 14.46 -6.33
N PRO A 177 -33.28 15.00 -7.14
CA PRO A 177 -31.88 14.98 -6.78
C PRO A 177 -31.71 15.77 -5.49
N LYS A 178 -31.46 15.08 -4.37
CA LYS A 178 -30.95 15.71 -3.16
C LYS A 178 -29.74 16.53 -3.59
N ARG A 179 -29.85 17.86 -3.55
CA ARG A 179 -28.71 18.77 -3.70
C ARG A 179 -27.79 18.50 -2.51
N VAL A 180 -26.97 17.46 -2.64
CA VAL A 180 -25.76 17.32 -1.86
C VAL A 180 -25.02 18.63 -2.08
N PRO A 181 -24.64 19.39 -1.03
CA PRO A 181 -23.83 20.57 -1.23
C PRO A 181 -22.66 20.14 -2.10
N ALA A 182 -22.52 20.76 -3.28
CA ALA A 182 -21.47 20.42 -4.22
C ALA A 182 -20.18 20.35 -3.43
N ALA A 183 -19.56 19.17 -3.40
CA ALA A 183 -18.24 19.03 -2.81
C ALA A 183 -17.41 20.12 -3.46
N VAL A 184 -16.91 21.08 -2.67
CA VAL A 184 -16.06 22.16 -3.16
C VAL A 184 -14.91 21.46 -3.88
N GLU A 185 -14.98 21.40 -5.21
CA GLU A 185 -13.96 20.78 -6.02
C GLU A 185 -12.71 21.63 -5.79
N ARG A 186 -11.72 21.03 -5.12
CA ARG A 186 -10.45 21.70 -4.88
C ARG A 186 -9.82 21.90 -6.27
N HIS A 187 -9.91 23.12 -6.77
CA HIS A 187 -9.20 23.52 -7.98
C HIS A 187 -7.70 23.53 -7.64
N VAL A 188 -7.03 22.48 -8.06
CA VAL A 188 -5.57 22.36 -7.97
C VAL A 188 -5.00 22.85 -9.30
N GLU A 189 -4.02 23.73 -9.23
CA GLU A 189 -3.36 24.27 -10.41
C GLU A 189 -2.67 23.16 -11.24
N PRO A 190 -2.78 23.14 -12.59
CA PRO A 190 -2.19 22.12 -13.44
C PRO A 190 -0.67 21.93 -13.26
N TRP A 191 0.07 23.01 -13.00
CA TRP A 191 1.51 22.95 -12.74
C TRP A 191 1.84 22.19 -11.45
N LEU A 192 0.94 22.25 -10.44
CA LEU A 192 1.12 21.55 -9.19
C LEU A 192 0.97 20.04 -9.38
N HIS A 193 0.06 19.59 -10.24
CA HIS A 193 -0.03 18.17 -10.64
C HIS A 193 1.26 17.69 -11.34
N PHE A 194 1.87 18.55 -12.15
CA PHE A 194 3.15 18.24 -12.81
C PHE A 194 4.29 18.09 -11.80
N VAL A 195 4.43 19.05 -10.87
CA VAL A 195 5.46 19.00 -9.81
C VAL A 195 5.23 17.82 -8.86
N ALA A 196 3.99 17.60 -8.42
CA ALA A 196 3.63 16.45 -7.58
C ALA A 196 3.94 15.13 -8.27
N GLY A 197 3.61 15.00 -9.56
CA GLY A 197 3.93 13.82 -10.36
C GLY A 197 5.44 13.61 -10.54
N GLY A 198 6.20 14.68 -10.77
CA GLY A 198 7.66 14.65 -10.89
C GLY A 198 8.33 14.20 -9.59
N LEU A 199 8.01 14.86 -8.46
CA LEU A 199 8.54 14.53 -7.14
C LEU A 199 8.16 13.11 -6.72
N ALA A 200 6.90 12.70 -6.93
CA ALA A 200 6.44 11.34 -6.66
C ALA A 200 7.20 10.29 -7.46
N GLY A 201 7.48 10.55 -8.75
CA GLY A 201 8.30 9.67 -9.58
C GLY A 201 9.73 9.56 -9.07
N MET A 202 10.33 10.68 -8.65
CA MET A 202 11.69 10.71 -8.09
C MET A 202 11.78 9.98 -6.75
N THR A 203 10.86 10.21 -5.83
CA THR A 203 10.84 9.52 -4.52
C THR A 203 10.67 8.02 -4.69
N GLY A 204 9.77 7.59 -5.58
CA GLY A 204 9.61 6.18 -5.94
C GLY A 204 10.90 5.57 -6.50
N ALA A 205 11.58 6.26 -7.41
CA ALA A 205 12.84 5.80 -8.00
C ALA A 205 13.97 5.69 -6.97
N VAL A 206 14.09 6.64 -6.04
CA VAL A 206 15.11 6.61 -4.97
C VAL A 206 14.87 5.42 -4.03
N ILE A 207 13.66 5.29 -3.50
CA ILE A 207 13.34 4.24 -2.52
C ILE A 207 13.45 2.85 -3.13
N THR A 208 13.11 2.71 -4.41
CA THR A 208 13.12 1.41 -5.10
C THR A 208 14.39 1.11 -5.90
N SER A 209 15.37 2.03 -5.89
CA SER A 209 16.66 1.88 -6.58
C SER A 209 17.40 0.57 -6.25
N PRO A 210 17.49 0.10 -4.98
CA PRO A 210 18.21 -1.13 -4.67
C PRO A 210 17.64 -2.36 -5.39
N LEU A 211 16.31 -2.44 -5.49
CA LEU A 211 15.63 -3.53 -6.21
C LEU A 211 15.76 -3.39 -7.73
N ASP A 212 15.84 -2.15 -8.25
CA ASP A 212 16.05 -1.91 -9.68
C ASP A 212 17.47 -2.30 -10.14
N VAL A 213 18.49 -1.99 -9.32
CA VAL A 213 19.87 -2.44 -9.55
C VAL A 213 19.96 -3.95 -9.50
N LEU A 214 19.37 -4.59 -8.48
CA LEU A 214 19.39 -6.05 -8.37
C LEU A 214 18.68 -6.72 -9.56
N ARG A 215 17.51 -6.21 -9.94
CA ARG A 215 16.76 -6.70 -11.10
C ARG A 215 17.60 -6.62 -12.37
N THR A 216 18.15 -5.46 -12.69
CA THR A 216 18.90 -5.26 -13.95
C THR A 216 20.13 -6.15 -14.04
N ARG A 217 20.79 -6.43 -12.92
CA ARG A 217 21.90 -7.39 -12.88
C ARG A 217 21.44 -8.83 -13.02
N GLN A 218 20.38 -9.24 -12.34
CA GLN A 218 19.84 -10.59 -12.50
C GLN A 218 19.31 -10.85 -13.92
N GLN A 219 18.73 -9.83 -14.56
CA GLN A 219 18.33 -9.90 -15.98
C GLN A 219 19.54 -10.14 -16.91
N LEU A 220 20.72 -9.64 -16.53
CA LEU A 220 21.97 -9.83 -17.28
C LEU A 220 22.66 -11.17 -16.99
N TYR A 221 22.76 -11.56 -15.71
CA TYR A 221 23.54 -12.73 -15.31
C TYR A 221 22.75 -14.06 -15.36
N GLY A 222 21.44 -14.01 -15.63
CA GLY A 222 20.64 -15.19 -15.93
C GLY A 222 20.74 -16.31 -14.89
N ALA A 223 20.67 -17.56 -15.36
CA ALA A 223 20.77 -18.78 -14.54
C ALA A 223 22.11 -18.92 -13.78
N THR A 224 23.15 -18.18 -14.18
CA THR A 224 24.48 -18.19 -13.57
C THR A 224 24.49 -17.52 -12.20
N PHE A 225 23.61 -16.53 -11.97
CA PHE A 225 23.46 -15.86 -10.67
C PHE A 225 22.95 -16.82 -9.57
N GLY A 226 22.30 -17.92 -9.95
CA GLY A 226 21.86 -18.97 -9.02
C GLY A 226 22.92 -20.00 -8.66
N ARG A 227 24.03 -20.09 -9.42
CA ARG A 227 25.09 -21.09 -9.19
C ARG A 227 26.17 -20.63 -8.20
N THR A 228 26.32 -19.33 -7.97
CA THR A 228 27.36 -18.77 -7.09
C THR A 228 26.95 -18.66 -5.61
N SER A 229 25.67 -18.89 -5.29
CA SER A 229 25.23 -19.02 -3.90
C SER A 229 25.13 -20.51 -3.56
N GLY A 230 25.91 -20.97 -2.58
CA GLY A 230 25.89 -22.31 -2.01
C GLY A 230 24.56 -22.68 -1.31
N ALA A 231 23.44 -22.47 -1.99
CA ALA A 231 22.10 -22.90 -1.60
C ALA A 231 21.70 -24.21 -2.30
N GLU A 232 22.66 -24.92 -2.88
CA GLU A 232 22.57 -26.32 -3.32
C GLU A 232 23.08 -27.27 -2.22
N SER A 233 22.56 -27.20 -0.99
CA SER A 233 22.56 -28.36 -0.08
C SER A 233 21.70 -28.11 1.16
N ILE A 234 20.37 -27.99 0.98
CA ILE A 234 19.44 -28.29 2.08
C ILE A 234 18.33 -29.15 1.47
N HIS A 235 18.60 -30.45 1.41
CA HIS A 235 17.62 -31.49 1.13
C HIS A 235 16.76 -31.70 2.39
N THR A 236 15.96 -30.70 2.76
CA THR A 236 15.06 -30.78 3.91
C THR A 236 13.64 -30.55 3.44
N ARG A 237 12.77 -31.53 3.71
CA ARG A 237 11.31 -31.47 3.53
C ARG A 237 10.76 -30.20 4.17
N SER A 238 10.64 -29.11 3.41
CA SER A 238 10.05 -27.86 3.89
C SER A 238 8.70 -27.62 3.22
N SER A 239 7.78 -27.06 4.00
CA SER A 239 6.38 -26.81 3.65
C SER A 239 6.27 -25.95 2.38
N PHE A 240 5.17 -26.15 1.63
CA PHE A 240 4.84 -25.44 0.39
C PHE A 240 5.05 -23.91 0.49
N VAL A 241 4.75 -23.31 1.65
CA VAL A 241 4.93 -21.89 1.94
C VAL A 241 6.40 -21.45 1.96
N LEU A 242 7.31 -22.26 2.50
CA LEU A 242 8.74 -21.93 2.46
C LEU A 242 9.30 -22.03 1.03
N ARG A 243 8.77 -22.93 0.21
CA ARG A 243 9.15 -23.07 -1.20
C ARG A 243 8.71 -21.86 -2.03
N THR A 244 7.55 -21.26 -1.77
CA THR A 244 7.08 -20.05 -2.46
C THR A 244 7.80 -18.78 -1.99
N LEU A 245 8.23 -18.72 -0.72
CA LEU A 245 8.95 -17.56 -0.17
C LEU A 245 10.47 -17.62 -0.37
N ARG A 246 11.05 -18.77 -0.76
CA ARG A 246 12.49 -18.95 -1.00
C ARG A 246 13.12 -17.91 -1.93
N PRO A 247 12.50 -17.52 -3.07
CA PRO A 247 13.05 -16.47 -3.95
C PRO A 247 13.11 -15.09 -3.28
N LEU A 248 12.17 -14.79 -2.37
CA LEU A 248 12.13 -13.52 -1.64
C LEU A 248 13.28 -13.42 -0.64
N VAL A 249 13.51 -14.51 0.11
CA VAL A 249 14.63 -14.58 1.07
C VAL A 249 15.97 -14.51 0.33
N ALA A 250 16.10 -15.20 -0.81
CA ALA A 250 17.30 -15.13 -1.65
C ALA A 250 17.56 -13.70 -2.18
N THR A 251 16.50 -12.96 -2.56
CA THR A 251 16.63 -11.56 -2.97
C THR A 251 17.28 -10.70 -1.87
N GLY A 252 16.90 -10.94 -0.61
CA GLY A 252 17.49 -10.26 0.55
C GLY A 252 18.97 -10.58 0.76
N SER A 253 19.38 -11.85 0.60
CA SER A 253 20.80 -12.22 0.70
C SER A 253 21.63 -11.59 -0.42
N TYR A 254 21.09 -11.50 -1.64
CA TYR A 254 21.79 -10.83 -2.75
C TYR A 254 21.93 -9.32 -2.55
N LEU A 255 20.93 -8.65 -1.96
CA LEU A 255 21.06 -7.23 -1.59
C LEU A 255 22.15 -7.03 -0.52
N LYS A 256 22.25 -7.94 0.44
CA LYS A 256 23.30 -7.91 1.47
C LYS A 256 24.68 -8.11 0.83
N GLU A 257 24.83 -9.11 -0.03
CA GLU A 257 26.09 -9.37 -0.75
C GLU A 257 26.51 -8.16 -1.61
N LEU A 258 25.55 -7.55 -2.31
CA LEU A 258 25.77 -6.33 -3.09
C LEU A 258 26.29 -5.19 -2.22
N CYS A 259 25.70 -4.99 -1.04
CA CYS A 259 26.14 -3.98 -0.08
C CYS A 259 27.55 -4.26 0.46
N MET A 260 27.91 -5.54 0.64
CA MET A 260 29.23 -5.91 1.14
C MET A 260 30.32 -5.77 0.07
N LYS A 261 30.01 -6.05 -1.21
CA LYS A 261 30.98 -5.97 -2.32
C LYS A 261 31.21 -4.54 -2.83
N GLU A 262 30.15 -3.75 -2.95
CA GLU A 262 30.20 -2.43 -3.61
C GLU A 262 29.91 -1.26 -2.67
N GLY A 263 29.62 -1.56 -1.41
CA GLY A 263 29.17 -0.57 -0.44
C GLY A 263 27.78 -0.04 -0.74
N PHE A 264 27.34 0.91 0.09
CA PHE A 264 26.01 1.51 0.01
C PHE A 264 25.77 2.30 -1.29
N ARG A 265 26.83 2.81 -1.93
CA ARG A 265 26.73 3.56 -3.20
C ARG A 265 26.32 2.66 -4.37
N GLY A 266 26.61 1.36 -4.32
CA GLY A 266 26.23 0.40 -5.36
C GLY A 266 24.72 0.28 -5.55
N TRP A 267 23.92 0.46 -4.49
CA TRP A 267 22.45 0.43 -4.54
C TRP A 267 21.83 1.56 -5.36
N PHE A 268 22.59 2.63 -5.61
CA PHE A 268 22.15 3.82 -6.34
C PHE A 268 22.89 4.01 -7.67
N ALA A 269 23.57 2.97 -8.15
CA ALA A 269 24.18 2.96 -9.47
C ALA A 269 23.12 3.25 -10.55
N GLY A 270 23.36 4.26 -11.38
CA GLY A 270 22.43 4.68 -12.44
C GLY A 270 21.22 5.50 -11.98
N LEU A 271 21.09 5.85 -10.69
CA LEU A 271 19.98 6.68 -10.20
C LEU A 271 19.97 8.08 -10.83
N GLY A 272 21.14 8.72 -10.97
CA GLY A 272 21.25 10.07 -11.55
C GLY A 272 20.60 10.20 -12.94
N PRO A 273 21.03 9.42 -13.95
CA PRO A 273 20.37 9.39 -15.25
C PRO A 273 18.87 9.08 -15.17
N ALA A 274 18.46 8.20 -14.25
CA ALA A 274 17.05 7.88 -14.06
C ALA A 274 16.22 9.10 -13.62
N LEU A 275 16.70 9.87 -12.64
CA LEU A 275 16.02 11.05 -12.13
C LEU A 275 15.88 12.13 -13.21
N VAL A 276 16.94 12.37 -13.97
CA VAL A 276 16.93 13.33 -15.10
C VAL A 276 15.93 12.90 -16.17
N GLY A 277 15.76 11.59 -16.41
CA GLY A 277 14.87 11.07 -17.44
C GLY A 277 13.38 11.11 -17.12
N ILE A 278 12.97 11.17 -15.84
CA ILE A 278 11.55 11.04 -15.44
C ILE A 278 10.69 12.17 -16.01
N ILE A 279 11.10 13.43 -15.79
CA ILE A 279 10.31 14.60 -16.19
C ILE A 279 10.24 14.76 -17.71
N PRO A 280 11.36 14.71 -18.47
CA PRO A 280 11.32 14.81 -19.93
C PRO A 280 10.50 13.67 -20.56
N SER A 281 10.63 12.45 -20.04
CA SER A 281 9.87 11.31 -20.56
C SER A 281 8.36 11.54 -20.46
N ARG A 282 7.88 12.04 -19.31
CA ARG A 282 6.44 12.33 -19.14
C ARG A 282 6.00 13.53 -19.97
N SER A 283 6.82 14.58 -20.01
CA SER A 283 6.52 15.79 -20.76
C SER A 283 6.36 15.51 -22.25
N ILE A 284 7.32 14.78 -22.84
CA ILE A 284 7.28 14.37 -24.25
C ILE A 284 6.06 13.48 -24.51
N GLN A 285 5.78 12.53 -23.62
CA GLN A 285 4.64 11.63 -23.75
C GLN A 285 3.30 12.40 -23.78
N PHE A 286 3.08 13.32 -22.85
CA PHE A 286 1.84 14.10 -22.80
C PHE A 286 1.71 15.07 -23.96
N PHE A 287 2.80 15.74 -24.32
CA PHE A 287 2.82 16.67 -25.46
C PHE A 287 2.52 15.94 -26.77
N THR A 288 3.18 14.81 -27.02
CA THR A 288 2.98 14.02 -28.25
C THR A 288 1.61 13.35 -28.27
N TYR A 289 1.12 12.86 -27.13
CA TYR A 289 -0.23 12.30 -27.03
C TYR A 289 -1.31 13.35 -27.30
N GLY A 290 -1.21 14.52 -26.67
CA GLY A 290 -2.17 15.62 -26.83
C GLY A 290 -2.24 16.13 -28.27
N ASN A 291 -1.08 16.38 -28.89
CA ASN A 291 -1.03 16.82 -30.29
C ASN A 291 -1.41 15.69 -31.26
N GLY A 292 -0.95 14.46 -31.01
CA GLY A 292 -1.29 13.30 -31.85
C GLY A 292 -2.80 13.05 -31.86
N LYS A 293 -3.47 13.15 -30.72
CA LYS A 293 -4.92 13.04 -30.64
C LYS A 293 -5.64 14.10 -31.48
N ARG A 294 -5.18 15.36 -31.44
CA ARG A 294 -5.76 16.46 -32.23
C ARG A 294 -5.61 16.20 -33.74
N VAL A 295 -4.42 15.85 -34.19
CA VAL A 295 -4.13 15.60 -35.61
C VAL A 295 -4.93 14.41 -36.14
N LEU A 296 -4.94 13.29 -35.41
CA LEU A 296 -5.67 12.10 -35.87
C LEU A 296 -7.19 12.27 -35.78
N ALA A 297 -7.70 13.05 -34.81
CA ALA A 297 -9.12 13.36 -34.74
C ALA A 297 -9.56 14.24 -35.93
N GLN A 298 -8.72 15.18 -36.38
CA GLN A 298 -8.99 15.99 -37.57
C GLN A 298 -9.11 15.13 -38.83
N TRP A 299 -8.23 14.13 -38.98
CA TRP A 299 -8.30 13.18 -40.11
C TRP A 299 -9.50 12.22 -40.04
N ASN A 300 -10.05 11.98 -38.85
CA ASN A 300 -11.21 11.11 -38.63
C ASN A 300 -12.54 11.87 -38.54
N GLY A 301 -12.64 13.04 -39.17
CA GLY A 301 -13.88 13.84 -39.20
C GLY A 301 -14.31 14.38 -37.82
N GLY A 302 -13.35 14.62 -36.92
CA GLY A 302 -13.59 15.18 -35.59
C GLY A 302 -14.08 14.18 -34.54
N LYS A 303 -14.26 12.89 -34.87
CA LYS A 303 -14.72 11.88 -33.91
C LYS A 303 -13.55 11.25 -33.17
N GLU A 304 -13.56 11.38 -31.84
CA GLU A 304 -12.60 10.72 -30.94
C GLU A 304 -12.96 9.24 -30.75
N THR A 305 -12.68 8.41 -31.74
CA THR A 305 -12.86 6.96 -31.66
C THR A 305 -11.76 6.32 -30.80
N ALA A 306 -12.05 5.18 -30.15
CA ALA A 306 -11.05 4.41 -29.38
C ALA A 306 -9.77 4.11 -30.20
N LEU A 307 -9.92 3.85 -31.50
CA LEU A 307 -8.80 3.60 -32.42
C LEU A 307 -7.87 4.81 -32.55
N VAL A 308 -8.42 6.04 -32.59
CA VAL A 308 -7.65 7.30 -32.62
C VAL A 308 -6.87 7.49 -31.31
N GLN A 309 -7.48 7.18 -30.17
CA GLN A 309 -6.82 7.28 -28.88
C GLN A 309 -5.68 6.26 -28.74
N LEU A 310 -5.89 5.03 -29.21
CA LEU A 310 -4.88 3.96 -29.16
C LEU A 310 -3.70 4.25 -30.09
N SER A 311 -3.95 4.70 -31.32
CA SER A 311 -2.89 5.05 -32.27
C SER A 311 -2.10 6.28 -31.82
N ALA A 312 -2.76 7.32 -31.31
CA ALA A 312 -2.10 8.48 -30.72
C ALA A 312 -1.24 8.09 -29.50
N ALA A 313 -1.74 7.20 -28.64
CA ALA A 313 -0.98 6.69 -27.49
C ALA A 313 0.24 5.86 -27.93
N ALA A 314 0.09 4.99 -28.92
CA ALA A 314 1.19 4.19 -29.47
C ALA A 314 2.26 5.07 -30.11
N PHE A 315 1.85 6.06 -30.92
CA PHE A 315 2.78 7.02 -31.52
C PHE A 315 3.53 7.83 -30.47
N ALA A 316 2.82 8.38 -29.48
CA ALA A 316 3.42 9.09 -28.36
C ALA A 316 4.44 8.22 -27.59
N ALA A 317 4.13 6.95 -27.36
CA ALA A 317 5.03 6.00 -26.72
C ALA A 317 6.29 5.74 -27.56
N MET A 318 6.16 5.60 -28.88
CA MET A 318 7.30 5.42 -29.78
C MET A 318 8.21 6.67 -29.78
N VAL A 319 7.64 7.86 -29.97
CA VAL A 319 8.41 9.12 -29.97
C VAL A 319 9.12 9.34 -28.64
N THR A 320 8.42 9.12 -27.51
CA THR A 320 9.00 9.23 -26.17
C THR A 320 10.14 8.23 -25.97
N THR A 321 9.95 6.99 -26.40
CA THR A 321 10.96 5.94 -26.26
C THR A 321 12.21 6.28 -27.08
N THR A 322 12.06 6.76 -28.30
CA THR A 322 13.18 7.20 -29.16
C THR A 322 13.92 8.36 -28.52
N ALA A 323 13.21 9.40 -28.07
CA ALA A 323 13.81 10.59 -27.47
C ALA A 323 14.57 10.29 -26.16
N THR A 324 14.03 9.38 -25.34
CA THR A 324 14.59 9.07 -24.01
C THR A 324 15.58 7.89 -24.01
N SER A 325 15.74 7.19 -25.14
CA SER A 325 16.60 6.00 -25.22
C SER A 325 18.04 6.21 -24.78
N PRO A 326 18.72 7.33 -25.12
CA PRO A 326 20.07 7.60 -24.63
C PRO A 326 20.15 7.62 -23.09
N ILE A 327 19.17 8.24 -22.43
CA ILE A 327 19.12 8.35 -20.97
C ILE A 327 18.97 6.96 -20.34
N TRP A 328 18.04 6.17 -20.86
CA TRP A 328 17.81 4.82 -20.37
C TRP A 328 18.98 3.87 -20.67
N MET A 329 19.72 4.11 -21.76
CA MET A 329 20.92 3.35 -22.10
C MET A 329 22.04 3.58 -21.09
N VAL A 330 22.32 4.85 -20.78
CA VAL A 330 23.29 5.22 -19.73
C VAL A 330 22.88 4.64 -18.38
N LYS A 331 21.59 4.78 -17.99
CA LYS A 331 21.06 4.18 -16.75
C LYS A 331 21.37 2.68 -16.69
N THR A 332 20.92 1.92 -17.69
CA THR A 332 21.04 0.45 -17.67
C THR A 332 22.50 0.03 -17.58
N ARG A 333 23.40 0.65 -18.34
CA ARG A 333 24.81 0.27 -18.32
C ARG A 333 25.54 0.64 -17.03
N MET A 334 25.22 1.79 -16.44
CA MET A 334 25.76 2.16 -15.13
C MET A 334 25.32 1.18 -14.02
N GLN A 335 24.09 0.64 -14.12
CA GLN A 335 23.61 -0.41 -13.20
C GLN A 335 24.39 -1.73 -13.36
N LEU A 336 24.87 -2.03 -14.57
CA LEU A 336 25.65 -3.23 -14.88
C LEU A 336 27.14 -3.10 -14.53
N GLN A 337 27.72 -1.90 -14.63
CA GLN A 337 29.14 -1.62 -14.39
C GLN A 337 29.33 -0.59 -13.26
N PRO A 338 29.02 -0.95 -12.01
CA PRO A 338 29.25 -0.08 -10.85
C PRO A 338 30.74 0.24 -10.70
N GLY A 339 31.08 1.48 -10.37
CA GLY A 339 32.45 1.89 -10.03
C GLY A 339 33.41 2.14 -11.20
N LYS A 340 33.09 1.73 -12.44
CA LYS A 340 33.96 1.96 -13.61
C LYS A 340 33.98 3.44 -14.07
N TYR A 341 32.91 4.19 -13.79
CA TYR A 341 32.79 5.61 -14.14
C TYR A 341 32.05 6.40 -13.04
N THR A 342 32.49 7.62 -12.77
CA THR A 342 31.98 8.47 -11.68
C THR A 342 30.71 9.24 -12.01
N GLY A 343 30.39 9.45 -13.29
CA GLY A 343 29.25 10.28 -13.72
C GLY A 343 28.56 9.82 -14.99
N GLY A 344 27.23 10.02 -15.06
CA GLY A 344 26.40 9.60 -16.20
C GLY A 344 26.70 10.35 -17.50
N ILE A 345 27.08 11.63 -17.41
CA ILE A 345 27.45 12.45 -18.58
C ILE A 345 28.79 11.97 -19.16
N ALA A 346 29.79 11.75 -18.31
CA ALA A 346 31.07 11.17 -18.73
C ALA A 346 30.87 9.78 -19.37
N TYR A 347 29.96 8.97 -18.81
CA TYR A 347 29.59 7.69 -19.41
C TYR A 347 28.94 7.85 -20.78
N LEU A 348 27.99 8.77 -20.95
CA LEU A 348 27.35 9.07 -22.24
C LEU A 348 28.39 9.37 -23.33
N PHE A 349 29.32 10.30 -23.06
CA PHE A 349 30.38 10.63 -24.01
C PHE A 349 31.32 9.45 -24.29
N SER A 350 31.58 8.60 -23.29
CA SER A 350 32.38 7.38 -23.49
C SER A 350 31.70 6.37 -24.43
N ILE A 351 30.37 6.26 -24.39
CA ILE A 351 29.62 5.41 -25.33
C ILE A 351 29.72 5.99 -26.74
N VAL A 352 29.47 7.30 -26.89
CA VAL A 352 29.52 7.95 -28.21
C VAL A 352 30.91 7.80 -28.83
N LYS A 353 31.98 7.94 -28.05
CA LYS A 353 33.36 7.78 -28.52
C LYS A 353 33.70 6.34 -28.92
N LYS A 354 33.17 5.32 -28.23
CA LYS A 354 33.52 3.90 -28.46
C LYS A 354 32.60 3.17 -29.44
N GLU A 355 31.31 3.48 -29.43
CA GLU A 355 30.27 2.78 -30.19
C GLU A 355 29.52 3.67 -31.19
N GLY A 356 29.80 4.97 -31.20
CA GLY A 356 29.08 5.96 -32.01
C GLY A 356 27.69 6.30 -31.47
N LEU A 357 27.00 7.19 -32.19
CA LEU A 357 25.66 7.67 -31.81
C LEU A 357 24.61 6.56 -31.82
N PHE A 358 24.68 5.63 -32.76
CA PHE A 358 23.75 4.50 -32.86
C PHE A 358 23.90 3.50 -31.69
N GLY A 359 25.04 3.49 -31.01
CA GLY A 359 25.23 2.72 -29.78
C GLY A 359 24.22 3.09 -28.69
N LEU A 360 23.77 4.35 -28.63
CA LEU A 360 22.79 4.84 -27.63
C LEU A 360 21.37 4.29 -27.83
N TYR A 361 21.07 3.78 -29.03
CA TYR A 361 19.74 3.31 -29.42
C TYR A 361 19.60 1.78 -29.37
N LYS A 362 20.62 1.06 -28.88
CA LYS A 362 20.52 -0.39 -28.69
C LYS A 362 19.43 -0.74 -27.67
N GLY A 363 18.59 -1.71 -28.02
CA GLY A 363 17.46 -2.14 -27.20
C GLY A 363 16.20 -1.27 -27.31
N THR A 364 16.16 -0.26 -28.20
CA THR A 364 14.94 0.50 -28.52
C THR A 364 13.84 -0.40 -29.08
N SER A 365 14.18 -1.32 -29.98
CA SER A 365 13.24 -2.29 -30.57
C SER A 365 12.56 -3.16 -29.51
N ALA A 366 13.31 -3.67 -28.55
CA ALA A 366 12.76 -4.38 -27.39
C ALA A 366 11.93 -3.45 -26.47
N ALA A 367 12.29 -2.16 -26.39
CA ALA A 367 11.54 -1.19 -25.60
C ALA A 367 10.16 -0.87 -26.19
N TYR A 368 10.00 -0.87 -27.52
CA TYR A 368 8.69 -0.69 -28.16
C TYR A 368 7.70 -1.80 -27.79
N LEU A 369 8.18 -3.03 -27.61
CA LEU A 369 7.35 -4.13 -27.13
C LEU A 369 6.76 -3.87 -25.73
N GLY A 370 7.34 -2.97 -24.95
CA GLY A 370 6.79 -2.53 -23.66
C GLY A 370 5.43 -1.82 -23.77
N ALA A 371 5.03 -1.33 -24.95
CA ALA A 371 3.68 -0.83 -25.17
C ALA A 371 2.61 -1.93 -24.96
N SER A 372 2.95 -3.19 -25.29
CA SER A 372 2.06 -4.33 -25.08
C SER A 372 1.77 -4.59 -23.60
N GLU A 373 2.72 -4.30 -22.70
CA GLU A 373 2.52 -4.44 -21.25
C GLU A 373 1.39 -3.55 -20.75
N SER A 374 1.35 -2.29 -21.22
CA SER A 374 0.31 -1.34 -20.80
C SER A 374 -1.06 -1.77 -21.30
N ALA A 375 -1.16 -2.27 -22.54
CA ALA A 375 -2.41 -2.79 -23.10
C ALA A 375 -2.93 -4.01 -22.33
N ILE A 376 -2.05 -5.00 -22.07
CA ILE A 376 -2.39 -6.20 -21.31
C ILE A 376 -2.78 -5.86 -19.87
N GLN A 377 -2.08 -4.91 -19.24
CA GLN A 377 -2.43 -4.43 -17.90
C GLN A 377 -3.84 -3.85 -17.85
N TRP A 378 -4.20 -2.96 -18.79
CA TRP A 378 -5.54 -2.38 -18.84
C TRP A 378 -6.62 -3.44 -19.09
N MET A 379 -6.38 -4.37 -20.01
CA MET A 379 -7.29 -5.48 -20.28
C MET A 379 -7.54 -6.33 -19.03
N ILE A 380 -6.49 -6.76 -18.33
CA ILE A 380 -6.62 -7.55 -17.10
C ILE A 380 -7.32 -6.73 -16.01
N TYR A 381 -6.97 -5.45 -15.88
CA TYR A 381 -7.60 -4.56 -14.89
C TYR A 381 -9.10 -4.38 -15.13
N GLU A 382 -9.53 -4.22 -16.38
CA GLU A 382 -10.96 -4.15 -16.71
C GLU A 382 -11.69 -5.46 -16.37
N GLN A 383 -11.09 -6.60 -16.66
CA GLN A 383 -11.68 -7.91 -16.34
C GLN A 383 -11.78 -8.12 -14.81
N LEU A 384 -10.74 -7.75 -14.06
CA LEU A 384 -10.77 -7.78 -12.59
C LEU A 384 -11.82 -6.83 -12.03
N LYS A 385 -11.94 -5.62 -12.60
CA LYS A 385 -12.95 -4.64 -12.19
C LYS A 385 -14.37 -5.15 -12.45
N ARG A 386 -14.62 -5.77 -13.61
CA ARG A 386 -15.92 -6.40 -13.94
C ARG A 386 -16.25 -7.50 -12.94
N ALA A 387 -15.30 -8.38 -12.64
CA ALA A 387 -15.48 -9.45 -11.65
C ALA A 387 -15.81 -8.93 -10.24
N LEU A 388 -15.13 -7.86 -9.78
CA LEU A 388 -15.38 -7.24 -8.47
C LEU A 388 -16.76 -6.57 -8.38
N ARG A 389 -17.23 -5.95 -9.47
CA ARG A 389 -18.58 -5.36 -9.53
C ARG A 389 -19.66 -6.42 -9.47
N SER A 390 -19.53 -7.51 -10.24
CA SER A 390 -20.47 -8.64 -10.22
C SER A 390 -20.59 -9.30 -8.84
N TYR A 391 -19.50 -9.35 -8.07
CA TYR A 391 -19.54 -9.83 -6.68
C TYR A 391 -20.23 -8.86 -5.72
N SER A 392 -20.12 -7.55 -5.97
CA SER A 392 -20.75 -6.50 -5.15
C SER A 392 -22.27 -6.41 -5.39
N ASP A 393 -22.74 -6.80 -6.57
CA ASP A 393 -24.16 -6.75 -6.97
C ASP A 393 -24.97 -8.00 -6.56
N THR A 394 -24.38 -8.96 -5.83
CA THR A 394 -25.10 -10.15 -5.35
C THR A 394 -26.07 -9.77 -4.20
N PRO A 395 -27.38 -10.05 -4.31
CA PRO A 395 -28.38 -9.67 -3.31
C PRO A 395 -28.21 -10.49 -2.03
N GLY A 396 -27.46 -9.96 -1.07
CA GLY A 396 -27.22 -10.63 0.23
C GLY A 396 -26.15 -9.96 1.10
N SER A 397 -25.28 -9.13 0.52
CA SER A 397 -24.25 -8.40 1.27
C SER A 397 -24.79 -7.04 1.75
N GLN A 398 -25.61 -7.04 2.80
CA GLN A 398 -25.95 -5.80 3.53
C GLN A 398 -24.69 -5.23 4.18
N ARG A 399 -23.99 -4.34 3.47
CA ARG A 399 -22.84 -3.60 3.98
C ARG A 399 -23.32 -2.45 4.89
N ASN A 400 -23.59 -2.80 6.15
CA ASN A 400 -24.07 -1.88 7.18
C ASN A 400 -22.99 -0.86 7.62
N ASN A 401 -22.79 0.22 6.84
CA ASN A 401 -22.43 1.60 7.29
C ASN A 401 -22.12 2.51 6.06
N PRO A 402 -22.73 3.71 5.90
CA PRO A 402 -22.97 4.20 4.53
C PRO A 402 -21.92 5.13 3.90
N ALA A 403 -21.09 5.89 4.64
CA ALA A 403 -20.39 7.03 4.00
C ALA A 403 -18.85 7.03 4.03
N ARG A 404 -18.19 6.52 5.10
CA ARG A 404 -16.72 6.63 5.24
C ARG A 404 -15.97 5.31 5.01
N ALA A 405 -16.63 4.18 5.27
CA ALA A 405 -16.07 2.84 5.07
C ALA A 405 -16.16 2.36 3.61
N LYS A 406 -17.14 2.87 2.83
CA LYS A 406 -17.28 2.58 1.40
C LYS A 406 -16.06 3.07 0.63
N THR A 407 -15.74 4.36 0.76
CA THR A 407 -14.59 4.99 0.12
C THR A 407 -13.30 4.21 0.38
N THR A 408 -12.88 4.06 1.64
CA THR A 408 -11.57 3.44 1.92
C THR A 408 -11.46 2.00 1.44
N VAL A 409 -12.52 1.19 1.57
CA VAL A 409 -12.44 -0.22 1.15
C VAL A 409 -12.50 -0.35 -0.37
N GLU A 410 -13.30 0.45 -1.05
CA GLU A 410 -13.32 0.52 -2.51
C GLU A 410 -11.95 0.94 -3.08
N TRP A 411 -11.28 1.93 -2.48
CA TRP A 411 -9.91 2.30 -2.86
C TRP A 411 -8.94 1.12 -2.72
N PHE A 412 -9.02 0.34 -1.64
CA PHE A 412 -8.18 -0.86 -1.47
C PHE A 412 -8.53 -1.96 -2.48
N GLU A 413 -9.80 -2.14 -2.82
CA GLU A 413 -10.25 -3.10 -3.82
C GLU A 413 -9.74 -2.72 -5.23
N TYR A 414 -9.88 -1.46 -5.64
CA TYR A 414 -9.36 -0.98 -6.92
C TYR A 414 -7.84 -0.99 -6.98
N PHE A 415 -7.16 -0.61 -5.89
CA PHE A 415 -5.70 -0.70 -5.80
C PHE A 415 -5.23 -2.15 -5.88
N GLY A 416 -5.89 -3.06 -5.16
CA GLY A 416 -5.63 -4.50 -5.20
C GLY A 416 -5.82 -5.10 -6.60
N ALA A 417 -6.88 -4.70 -7.31
CA ALA A 417 -7.12 -5.09 -8.70
C ALA A 417 -6.04 -4.54 -9.63
N ALA A 418 -5.67 -3.26 -9.50
CA ALA A 418 -4.62 -2.64 -10.31
C ALA A 418 -3.25 -3.28 -10.08
N ALA A 419 -2.90 -3.55 -8.82
CA ALA A 419 -1.66 -4.24 -8.45
C ALA A 419 -1.62 -5.67 -9.03
N SER A 420 -2.72 -6.42 -8.91
CA SER A 420 -2.82 -7.79 -9.46
C SER A 420 -2.72 -7.81 -10.98
N ALA A 421 -3.42 -6.88 -11.65
CA ALA A 421 -3.31 -6.71 -13.10
C ALA A 421 -1.87 -6.39 -13.53
N LYS A 422 -1.18 -5.50 -12.80
CA LYS A 422 0.21 -5.14 -13.09
C LYS A 422 1.14 -6.33 -12.95
N LEU A 423 1.00 -7.12 -11.87
CA LEU A 423 1.83 -8.29 -11.64
C LEU A 423 1.62 -9.33 -12.76
N LEU A 424 0.38 -9.65 -13.11
CA LEU A 424 0.08 -10.61 -14.19
C LEU A 424 0.58 -10.13 -15.55
N ALA A 425 0.33 -8.87 -15.91
CA ALA A 425 0.82 -8.29 -17.15
C ALA A 425 2.35 -8.29 -17.22
N SER A 426 3.02 -7.97 -16.11
CA SER A 426 4.48 -7.96 -16.04
C SER A 426 5.07 -9.37 -16.21
N VAL A 427 4.41 -10.43 -15.72
CA VAL A 427 4.85 -11.82 -15.92
C VAL A 427 4.72 -12.21 -17.39
N ILE A 428 3.57 -11.93 -18.01
CA ILE A 428 3.30 -12.29 -19.41
C ILE A 428 4.29 -11.57 -20.35
N THR A 429 4.57 -10.30 -20.08
CA THR A 429 5.41 -9.48 -20.95
C THR A 429 6.89 -9.54 -20.58
N TYR A 430 7.27 -10.12 -19.45
CA TYR A 430 8.65 -10.08 -18.93
C TYR A 430 9.78 -10.40 -19.94
N PRO A 431 9.62 -11.34 -20.91
CA PRO A 431 10.66 -11.63 -21.89
C PRO A 431 11.17 -10.40 -22.66
N HIS A 432 10.32 -9.40 -22.93
CA HIS A 432 10.75 -8.18 -23.61
C HIS A 432 11.70 -7.33 -22.75
N GLU A 433 11.54 -7.35 -21.43
CA GLU A 433 12.38 -6.60 -20.50
C GLU A 433 13.80 -7.19 -20.46
N VAL A 434 13.91 -8.53 -20.43
CA VAL A 434 15.20 -9.22 -20.46
C VAL A 434 15.91 -8.97 -21.80
N LEU A 435 15.19 -9.07 -22.92
CA LEU A 435 15.74 -8.76 -24.24
C LEU A 435 16.25 -7.32 -24.30
N ARG A 436 15.50 -6.37 -23.74
CA ARG A 436 15.89 -4.96 -23.68
C ARG A 436 17.18 -4.76 -22.88
N THR A 437 17.34 -5.40 -21.73
CA THR A 437 18.56 -5.25 -20.92
C THR A 437 19.76 -5.94 -21.55
N ARG A 438 19.58 -7.12 -22.15
CA ARG A 438 20.67 -7.85 -22.85
C ARG A 438 21.18 -7.09 -24.07
N LEU A 439 20.29 -6.49 -24.86
CA LEU A 439 20.68 -5.63 -25.98
C LEU A 439 21.45 -4.38 -25.56
N ARG A 440 21.24 -3.90 -24.33
CA ARG A 440 21.94 -2.73 -23.78
C ARG A 440 23.26 -3.06 -23.12
N GLN A 441 23.60 -4.33 -23.01
CA GLN A 441 24.86 -4.77 -22.43
C GLN A 441 26.04 -4.08 -23.13
N PRO A 442 27.05 -3.61 -22.37
CA PRO A 442 28.27 -3.13 -22.97
C PRO A 442 29.00 -4.27 -23.72
N PRO A 443 29.81 -3.96 -24.74
CA PRO A 443 30.69 -4.95 -25.34
C PRO A 443 31.55 -5.62 -24.27
N ASP A 444 31.88 -6.89 -24.48
CA ASP A 444 32.78 -7.64 -23.59
C ASP A 444 34.18 -7.00 -23.60
N ASP A 445 35.08 -7.39 -22.69
CA ASP A 445 36.43 -6.79 -22.57
C ASP A 445 37.28 -6.95 -23.86
N ARG A 446 36.91 -7.90 -24.73
CA ARG A 446 37.48 -8.10 -26.07
C ARG A 446 36.86 -7.21 -27.16
N GLY A 447 35.93 -6.34 -26.81
CA GLY A 447 35.21 -5.45 -27.74
C GLY A 447 34.08 -6.13 -28.55
N VAL A 448 33.84 -7.42 -28.35
CA VAL A 448 32.83 -8.17 -29.11
C VAL A 448 31.43 -7.93 -28.55
N VAL A 449 30.50 -7.53 -29.42
CA VAL A 449 29.08 -7.36 -29.08
C VAL A 449 28.34 -8.68 -29.27
N LYS A 450 27.96 -9.32 -28.15
CA LYS A 450 27.22 -10.60 -28.14
C LYS A 450 25.80 -10.48 -28.70
N TYR A 451 25.09 -9.41 -28.35
CA TYR A 451 23.68 -9.20 -28.70
C TYR A 451 23.54 -8.07 -29.73
N ARG A 452 23.27 -8.42 -31.00
CA ARG A 452 23.21 -7.44 -32.12
C ARG A 452 21.81 -6.98 -32.48
N GLY A 453 20.81 -7.85 -32.29
CA GLY A 453 19.42 -7.59 -32.68
C GLY A 453 18.43 -8.41 -31.88
N LEU A 454 17.14 -8.05 -31.93
CA LEU A 454 16.10 -8.63 -31.09
C LEU A 454 15.97 -10.15 -31.27
N THR A 455 15.81 -10.60 -32.52
CA THR A 455 15.64 -12.01 -32.87
C THR A 455 16.91 -12.83 -32.61
N ASN A 456 18.07 -12.28 -32.98
CA ASN A 456 19.37 -12.88 -32.68
C ASN A 456 19.56 -13.05 -31.17
N SER A 457 19.22 -12.04 -30.36
CA SER A 457 19.33 -12.11 -28.91
C SER A 457 18.39 -13.13 -28.31
N ALA A 458 17.14 -13.20 -28.79
CA ALA A 458 16.19 -14.22 -28.35
C ALA A 458 16.68 -15.64 -28.66
N LYS A 459 17.25 -15.88 -29.86
CA LYS A 459 17.85 -17.16 -30.23
C LYS A 459 19.03 -17.54 -29.33
N ILE A 460 19.94 -16.60 -29.07
CA ILE A 460 21.11 -16.84 -28.20
C ILE A 460 20.66 -17.16 -26.77
N ILE A 461 19.73 -16.39 -26.20
CA ILE A 461 19.23 -16.63 -24.82
C ILE A 461 18.56 -18.00 -24.72
N TYR A 462 17.73 -18.36 -25.71
CA TYR A 462 17.08 -19.65 -25.73
C TYR A 462 18.08 -20.81 -25.85
N ALA A 463 19.13 -20.66 -26.68
CA ALA A 463 20.16 -21.68 -26.86
C ALA A 463 21.08 -21.84 -25.63
N GLU A 464 21.44 -20.76 -24.94
CA GLU A 464 22.40 -20.80 -23.82
C GLU A 464 21.75 -21.01 -22.45
N GLU A 465 20.59 -20.40 -22.20
CA GLU A 465 19.94 -20.36 -20.87
C GLU A 465 18.54 -21.03 -20.85
N GLY A 466 18.01 -21.39 -22.03
CA GLY A 466 16.66 -21.92 -22.19
C GLY A 466 15.57 -20.91 -21.83
N LEU A 467 14.36 -21.41 -21.59
CA LEU A 467 13.19 -20.58 -21.23
C LEU A 467 13.36 -19.82 -19.90
N ARG A 468 14.19 -20.34 -18.98
CA ARG A 468 14.43 -19.70 -17.67
C ARG A 468 15.22 -18.40 -17.80
N GLY A 469 16.08 -18.26 -18.81
CA GLY A 469 16.85 -17.03 -19.06
C GLY A 469 15.96 -15.81 -19.29
N PHE A 470 14.80 -16.00 -19.93
CA PHE A 470 13.82 -14.93 -20.17
C PHE A 470 13.11 -14.42 -18.92
N TYR A 471 13.27 -15.08 -17.76
CA TYR A 471 12.64 -14.70 -16.49
C TYR A 471 13.67 -14.37 -15.39
N GLY A 472 14.95 -14.21 -15.75
CA GLY A 472 15.99 -13.75 -14.83
C GLY A 472 15.66 -12.36 -14.28
N GLY A 473 15.62 -12.20 -12.96
CA GLY A 473 15.28 -10.93 -12.30
C GLY A 473 13.78 -10.64 -12.12
N LEU A 474 12.89 -11.61 -12.41
CA LEU A 474 11.44 -11.43 -12.22
C LEU A 474 11.09 -11.17 -10.76
N THR A 475 11.70 -11.88 -9.82
CA THR A 475 11.43 -11.71 -8.38
C THR A 475 11.69 -10.28 -7.87
N PRO A 476 12.89 -9.69 -8.06
CA PRO A 476 13.11 -8.29 -7.66
C PRO A 476 12.24 -7.31 -8.47
N HIS A 477 11.86 -7.64 -9.71
CA HIS A 477 10.89 -6.82 -10.46
C HIS A 477 9.53 -6.78 -9.75
N LEU A 478 8.93 -7.94 -9.44
CA LEU A 478 7.61 -8.02 -8.79
C LEU A 478 7.61 -7.43 -7.39
N LEU A 479 8.70 -7.61 -6.63
CA LEU A 479 8.89 -6.98 -5.32
C LEU A 479 8.95 -5.45 -5.41
N ARG A 480 9.38 -4.91 -6.55
CA ARG A 480 9.53 -3.48 -6.76
C ARG A 480 8.24 -2.81 -7.23
N THR A 481 7.46 -3.45 -8.09
CA THR A 481 6.35 -2.82 -8.82
C THR A 481 5.25 -2.28 -7.90
N VAL A 482 4.76 -3.09 -6.97
CA VAL A 482 3.66 -2.69 -6.07
C VAL A 482 4.09 -1.62 -5.06
N PRO A 483 5.23 -1.76 -4.34
CA PRO A 483 5.70 -0.71 -3.45
C PRO A 483 5.99 0.60 -4.19
N ASN A 484 6.59 0.53 -5.39
CA ASN A 484 6.84 1.74 -6.19
C ASN A 484 5.53 2.50 -6.49
N ALA A 485 4.48 1.80 -6.91
CA ALA A 485 3.19 2.41 -7.19
C ALA A 485 2.56 3.04 -5.92
N ALA A 486 2.63 2.34 -4.79
CA ALA A 486 2.13 2.86 -3.51
C ALA A 486 2.89 4.12 -3.06
N ILE A 487 4.23 4.11 -3.16
CA ILE A 487 5.09 5.24 -2.80
C ILE A 487 4.82 6.45 -3.70
N MET A 488 4.67 6.23 -5.02
CA MET A 488 4.34 7.28 -5.96
C MET A 488 2.99 7.92 -5.61
N PHE A 489 1.95 7.11 -5.40
CA PHE A 489 0.63 7.64 -5.04
C PHE A 489 0.65 8.40 -3.71
N LEU A 490 1.27 7.83 -2.67
CA LEU A 490 1.42 8.48 -1.38
C LEU A 490 2.18 9.80 -1.48
N SER A 491 3.28 9.83 -2.23
CA SER A 491 4.09 11.04 -2.42
C SER A 491 3.32 12.11 -3.18
N TYR A 492 2.56 11.72 -4.21
CA TYR A 492 1.71 12.62 -4.98
C TYR A 492 0.63 13.26 -4.09
N GLU A 493 -0.10 12.45 -3.33
CA GLU A 493 -1.13 12.92 -2.40
C GLU A 493 -0.55 13.80 -1.29
N LEU A 494 0.65 13.47 -0.77
CA LEU A 494 1.34 14.30 0.22
C LEU A 494 1.69 15.67 -0.35
N VAL A 495 2.25 15.74 -1.56
CA VAL A 495 2.56 17.02 -2.21
C VAL A 495 1.27 17.84 -2.42
N LEU A 496 0.20 17.22 -2.92
CA LEU A 496 -1.08 17.91 -3.06
C LEU A 496 -1.69 18.34 -1.72
N TYR A 497 -1.54 17.55 -0.67
CA TYR A 497 -2.05 17.88 0.65
C TYR A 497 -1.35 19.12 1.24
N TYR A 498 -0.03 19.21 1.10
CA TYR A 498 0.73 20.35 1.63
C TYR A 498 0.62 21.59 0.75
N PHE A 499 0.67 21.44 -0.59
CA PHE A 499 0.74 22.57 -1.52
C PHE A 499 -0.59 22.92 -2.20
N GLY A 500 -1.57 22.00 -2.23
CA GLY A 500 -2.88 22.20 -2.84
C GLY A 500 -3.90 22.90 -1.93
N THR A 501 -3.45 23.55 -0.86
CA THR A 501 -4.29 24.39 0.01
C THR A 501 -4.30 25.84 -0.44
N THR A 502 -4.61 26.09 -1.72
CA THR A 502 -5.10 27.40 -2.13
C THR A 502 -6.55 27.52 -1.65
N LYS A 503 -6.75 28.29 -0.57
CA LYS A 503 -8.07 28.77 -0.17
C LYS A 503 -8.67 29.53 -1.37
N ALA A 504 -9.79 29.03 -1.88
CA ALA A 504 -10.73 29.86 -2.62
C ALA A 504 -11.65 30.56 -1.60
#